data_AF-A0AAV0TUR1-F1
#
_entry.id   AF-A0AAV0TUR1-F1
#
_cell.length_a   1.000
_cell.length_b   1.000
_cell.length_c   1.000
_cell.angle_alpha   90.00
_cell.angle_beta   90.00
_cell.angle_gamma   90.00
#
_symmetry.space_group_name_H-M   'P 1'
#
loop_
_entity.id
_entity.type
_entity.pdbx_description
1 polymer ?
#
loop_
_entity_poly.entity_id
_entity_poly.type
_entity_poly.pdbx_seq_one_letter_code
_entity_poly.pdbx_strand_id
1 'polypeptide(L)'
;MARGLRVGSKTDVLKNLRSLLRVTRTRGSQDSIRNCKFSQQILAQYRARQHENDRTKMRAYRLEASDYLMLLQGVQEQRHLWALDAGLEKTLSGEEMVNRSARRVGLEVPEMYAEKRDKEELKEAAAKYLADKRAKEAAMGQ
;
A
#
# COMPACT_ATOMS: atom_id res chain seq x y z
N MET A 1 4.65 40.31 -11.32
CA MET A 1 4.29 39.18 -12.22
C MET A 1 3.87 37.98 -11.39
N ALA A 2 2.65 37.98 -10.82
CA ALA A 2 2.14 36.82 -10.10
C ALA A 2 1.70 35.78 -11.14
N ARG A 3 2.53 34.76 -11.40
CA ARG A 3 2.15 33.60 -12.20
C ARG A 3 0.84 33.06 -11.64
N GLY A 4 -0.23 33.15 -12.43
CA GLY A 4 -1.53 32.59 -12.08
C GLY A 4 -1.39 31.09 -11.90
N LEU A 5 -1.21 30.65 -10.64
CA LEU A 5 -1.38 29.26 -10.27
C LEU A 5 -2.78 28.87 -10.71
N ARG A 6 -2.87 28.04 -11.76
CA ARG A 6 -4.13 27.45 -12.20
C ARG A 6 -4.82 26.91 -10.97
N VAL A 7 -5.95 27.52 -10.61
CA VAL A 7 -6.85 27.00 -9.60
C VAL A 7 -7.16 25.59 -10.05
N GLY A 8 -6.58 24.59 -9.36
CA GLY A 8 -6.62 23.18 -9.78
C GLY A 8 -8.02 22.75 -10.20
N SER A 9 -8.12 21.86 -11.17
CA SER A 9 -9.42 21.38 -11.63
C SER A 9 -10.14 20.66 -10.47
N LYS A 10 -11.47 20.51 -10.56
CA LYS A 10 -12.24 19.65 -9.65
C LYS A 10 -11.62 18.24 -9.53
N THR A 11 -10.94 17.78 -10.58
CA THR A 11 -10.26 16.48 -10.60
C THR A 11 -9.08 16.42 -9.64
N ASP A 12 -8.33 17.52 -9.45
CA ASP A 12 -7.19 17.57 -8.54
C ASP A 12 -7.64 17.49 -7.07
N VAL A 13 -8.75 18.16 -6.76
CA VAL A 13 -9.39 18.10 -5.44
C VAL A 13 -9.83 16.67 -5.13
N LEU A 14 -10.44 15.98 -6.10
CA LEU A 14 -10.83 14.58 -5.94
C LEU A 14 -9.63 13.64 -5.85
N LYS A 15 -8.54 13.94 -6.56
CA LYS A 15 -7.27 13.19 -6.48
C LYS A 15 -6.70 13.26 -5.06
N ASN A 16 -6.61 14.47 -4.50
CA ASN A 16 -6.10 14.69 -3.15
C ASN A 16 -7.00 14.02 -2.10
N LEU A 17 -8.33 14.15 -2.23
CA LEU A 17 -9.27 13.46 -1.35
C LEU A 17 -9.08 11.93 -1.38
N ARG A 18 -8.96 11.32 -2.56
CA ARG A 18 -8.74 9.87 -2.69
C ARG A 18 -7.43 9.44 -2.05
N SER A 19 -6.36 10.19 -2.26
CA SER A 19 -5.06 9.90 -1.65
C SER A 19 -5.12 10.00 -0.12
N LEU A 20 -5.74 11.04 0.42
CA LEU A 20 -5.96 11.20 1.87
C LEU A 20 -6.74 10.04 2.47
N LEU A 21 -7.81 9.59 1.81
CA LEU A 21 -8.62 8.46 2.27
C LEU A 21 -7.84 7.13 2.24
N ARG A 22 -7.00 6.91 1.23
CA ARG A 22 -6.14 5.70 1.17
C ARG A 22 -5.12 5.68 2.30
N VAL A 23 -4.43 6.80 2.51
CA VAL A 23 -3.38 6.97 3.53
C VAL A 23 -3.94 6.84 4.94
N THR A 24 -5.16 7.33 5.18
CA THR A 24 -5.81 7.17 6.49
C THR A 24 -6.35 5.76 6.71
N ARG A 25 -6.81 5.08 5.66
CA ARG A 25 -7.26 3.68 5.76
C ARG A 25 -6.12 2.74 6.19
N THR A 26 -4.92 2.89 5.63
CA THR A 26 -3.78 2.05 6.03
C THR A 26 -3.34 2.26 7.49
N ARG A 27 -3.79 3.33 8.14
CA ARG A 27 -3.49 3.61 9.56
C ARG A 27 -4.58 3.14 10.51
N GLY A 28 -5.82 3.01 10.05
CA GLY A 28 -6.91 2.54 10.88
C GLY A 28 -6.86 1.02 11.01
N SER A 29 -7.15 0.47 12.19
CA SER A 29 -7.36 -0.98 12.37
C SER A 29 -8.69 -1.48 11.78
N GLN A 30 -9.35 -0.66 10.95
CA GLN A 30 -10.73 -0.87 10.53
C GLN A 30 -10.78 -0.97 9.01
N ASP A 31 -11.41 -2.06 8.54
CA ASP A 31 -11.46 -2.40 7.12
C ASP A 31 -12.35 -1.48 6.28
N SER A 32 -13.30 -0.79 6.92
CA SER A 32 -14.28 0.07 6.25
C SER A 32 -14.03 1.57 6.46
N ILE A 33 -14.16 2.34 5.38
CA ILE A 33 -14.11 3.81 5.40
C ILE A 33 -15.22 4.39 6.30
N ARG A 34 -16.35 3.69 6.41
CA ARG A 34 -17.51 4.14 7.23
C ARG A 34 -17.18 4.16 8.71
N ASN A 35 -16.35 3.24 9.17
CA ASN A 35 -16.03 3.10 10.58
C ASN A 35 -14.80 3.95 10.97
N CYS A 36 -13.89 4.20 10.02
CA CYS A 36 -12.68 4.97 10.27
C CYS A 36 -13.00 6.46 10.60
N LYS A 37 -12.84 6.83 11.88
CA LYS A 37 -13.11 8.19 12.38
C LYS A 37 -12.36 9.27 11.59
N PHE A 38 -11.09 9.05 11.26
CA PHE A 38 -10.29 9.99 10.47
C PHE A 38 -10.85 10.19 9.06
N SER A 39 -11.23 9.10 8.39
CA SER A 39 -11.81 9.19 7.04
C SER A 39 -13.17 9.91 7.06
N GLN A 40 -13.99 9.70 8.10
CA GLN A 40 -15.25 10.42 8.27
C GLN A 40 -15.05 11.92 8.50
N GLN A 41 -14.06 12.30 9.32
CA GLN A 41 -13.73 13.71 9.54
C GLN A 41 -13.28 14.42 8.26
N ILE A 42 -12.40 13.78 7.47
CA ILE A 42 -11.95 14.32 6.18
C ILE A 42 -13.15 14.48 5.23
N LEU A 43 -14.01 13.46 5.13
CA LEU A 43 -15.21 13.54 4.30
C LEU A 43 -16.17 14.64 4.76
N ALA A 44 -16.34 14.84 6.06
CA ALA A 44 -17.17 15.89 6.61
C ALA A 44 -16.65 17.28 6.23
N GLN A 45 -15.34 17.52 6.33
CA GLN A 45 -14.72 18.79 5.92
C GLN A 45 -14.90 19.06 4.41
N TYR A 46 -14.69 18.05 3.56
CA TYR A 46 -14.88 18.20 2.11
C TYR A 46 -16.34 18.43 1.73
N ARG A 47 -17.29 17.78 2.42
CA ARG A 47 -18.73 18.00 2.20
C ARG A 47 -19.14 19.40 2.63
N ALA A 48 -18.69 19.87 3.80
CA ALA A 48 -19.01 21.20 4.30
C ALA A 48 -18.52 22.32 3.36
N ARG A 49 -17.34 22.12 2.73
CA ARG A 49 -16.71 23.10 1.85
C ARG A 49 -17.11 22.93 0.37
N GLN A 50 -18.02 22.01 0.04
CA GLN A 50 -18.37 21.68 -1.35
C GLN A 50 -19.06 22.82 -2.11
N HIS A 51 -19.80 23.66 -1.40
CA HIS A 51 -20.59 24.76 -1.96
C HIS A 51 -19.91 26.13 -1.84
N GLU A 52 -18.63 26.15 -1.44
CA GLU A 52 -17.87 27.38 -1.30
C GLU A 52 -17.53 27.98 -2.67
N ASN A 53 -17.92 29.24 -2.88
CA ASN A 53 -17.77 29.94 -4.16
C ASN A 53 -16.67 31.01 -4.15
N ASP A 54 -16.14 31.36 -2.97
CA ASP A 54 -15.06 32.33 -2.84
C ASP A 54 -13.74 31.74 -3.32
N ARG A 55 -13.14 32.37 -4.35
CA ARG A 55 -11.90 31.92 -4.98
C ARG A 55 -10.72 31.92 -4.00
N THR A 56 -10.69 32.85 -3.06
CA THR A 56 -9.58 32.97 -2.10
C THR A 56 -9.63 31.83 -1.09
N LYS A 57 -10.81 31.57 -0.51
CA LYS A 57 -11.06 30.45 0.40
C LYS A 57 -10.86 29.09 -0.28
N MET A 58 -11.37 28.92 -1.50
CA MET A 58 -11.13 27.70 -2.28
C MET A 58 -9.65 27.41 -2.46
N ARG A 59 -8.84 28.45 -2.71
CA ARG A 59 -7.38 28.30 -2.84
C ARG A 59 -6.75 27.89 -1.52
N ALA A 60 -7.14 28.54 -0.42
CA ALA A 60 -6.64 28.22 0.92
C ALA A 60 -6.96 26.77 1.29
N TYR A 61 -8.20 26.31 1.11
CA TYR A 61 -8.61 24.94 1.43
C TYR A 61 -7.88 23.88 0.61
N ARG A 62 -7.51 24.20 -0.63
CA ARG A 62 -6.75 23.28 -1.49
C ARG A 62 -5.28 23.19 -1.08
N LEU A 63 -4.69 24.32 -0.68
CA LEU A 63 -3.34 24.33 -0.12
C LEU A 63 -3.32 23.53 1.18
N GLU A 64 -4.25 23.82 2.09
CA GLU A 64 -4.43 23.09 3.35
C GLU A 64 -4.57 21.57 3.11
N ALA A 65 -5.39 21.15 2.15
CA ALA A 65 -5.54 19.74 1.79
C ALA A 65 -4.24 19.12 1.23
N SER A 66 -3.45 19.87 0.47
CA SER A 66 -2.16 19.44 -0.06
C SER A 66 -1.12 19.29 1.06
N ASP A 67 -1.09 20.24 1.99
CA ASP A 67 -0.18 20.23 3.13
C ASP A 67 -0.49 19.04 4.05
N TYR A 68 -1.77 18.78 4.32
CA TYR A 68 -2.17 17.58 5.07
C TYR A 68 -1.79 16.27 4.36
N LEU A 69 -1.91 16.22 3.03
CA LEU A 69 -1.49 15.06 2.26
C LEU A 69 0.01 14.84 2.42
N MET A 70 0.82 15.88 2.23
CA MET A 70 2.27 15.82 2.36
C MET A 70 2.69 15.38 3.76
N LEU A 71 2.07 15.93 4.81
CA LEU A 71 2.36 15.56 6.19
C LEU A 71 2.03 14.09 6.47
N LEU A 72 0.87 13.62 5.99
CA LEU A 72 0.49 12.23 6.19
C LEU A 72 1.37 11.24 5.39
N GLN A 73 1.82 11.62 4.20
CA GLN A 73 2.78 10.85 3.42
C GLN A 73 4.15 10.81 4.11
N GLY A 74 4.65 11.96 4.58
CA GLY A 74 5.94 12.02 5.28
C GLY A 74 5.98 11.13 6.53
N VAL A 75 4.90 11.09 7.31
CA VAL A 75 4.81 10.19 8.48
C VAL A 75 4.70 8.71 8.06
N GLN A 76 4.09 8.39 6.92
CA GLN A 76 4.11 7.02 6.40
C GLN A 76 5.51 6.61 5.96
N GLU A 77 6.21 7.49 5.26
CA GLU A 77 7.58 7.27 4.82
C GLU A 77 8.51 7.10 6.02
N GLN A 78 8.39 7.95 7.04
CA GLN A 78 9.16 7.81 8.26
C GLN A 78 8.93 6.46 8.95
N ARG A 79 7.67 5.98 9.00
CA ARG A 79 7.37 4.64 9.52
C ARG A 79 7.97 3.53 8.66
N HIS A 80 7.96 3.71 7.35
CA HIS A 80 8.56 2.76 6.42
C HIS A 80 10.07 2.69 6.65
N LEU A 81 10.77 3.84 6.66
CA LEU A 81 12.20 3.93 6.93
C LEU A 81 12.55 3.34 8.30
N TRP A 82 11.79 3.65 9.35
CA TRP A 82 11.99 3.04 10.66
C TRP A 82 11.81 1.52 10.66
N ALA A 83 10.87 0.99 9.87
CA ALA A 83 10.74 -0.45 9.69
C ALA A 83 11.96 -1.03 8.95
N LEU A 84 12.46 -0.36 7.91
CA LEU A 84 13.68 -0.79 7.22
C LEU A 84 14.90 -0.78 8.17
N ASP A 85 15.08 0.30 8.93
CA ASP A 85 16.14 0.46 9.94
C ASP A 85 16.03 -0.61 11.05
N ALA A 86 14.82 -0.98 11.44
CA ALA A 86 14.57 -2.08 12.38
C ALA A 86 14.84 -3.48 11.78
N GLY A 87 15.28 -3.56 10.52
CA GLY A 87 15.61 -4.80 9.83
C GLY A 87 14.39 -5.54 9.27
N LEU A 88 13.24 -4.86 9.18
CA LEU A 88 11.96 -5.38 8.69
C LEU A 88 11.89 -5.41 7.15
N GLU A 89 12.98 -5.08 6.45
CA GLU A 89 13.12 -5.29 4.99
C GLU A 89 12.88 -6.76 4.59
N LYS A 90 13.04 -7.67 5.55
CA LYS A 90 12.58 -9.04 5.46
C LYS A 90 11.65 -9.29 6.65
N THR A 91 10.37 -9.47 6.40
CA THR A 91 9.56 -10.35 7.27
C THR A 91 10.15 -11.74 7.13
N LEU A 92 11.27 -11.98 7.83
CA LEU A 92 12.00 -13.24 7.78
C LEU A 92 11.01 -14.33 8.16
N SER A 93 10.87 -15.35 7.31
CA SER A 93 10.22 -16.60 7.72
C SER A 93 10.90 -17.09 9.01
N GLY A 94 10.16 -17.77 9.90
CA GLY A 94 10.73 -18.31 11.14
C GLY A 94 12.02 -19.09 10.91
N GLU A 95 12.15 -19.74 9.76
CA GLU A 95 13.35 -20.45 9.31
C GLU A 95 14.53 -19.52 8.99
N GLU A 96 14.29 -18.38 8.34
CA GLU A 96 15.33 -17.41 8.03
C GLU A 96 15.82 -16.68 9.30
N MET A 97 14.95 -16.50 10.29
CA MET A 97 15.34 -16.03 11.62
C MET A 97 16.26 -17.02 12.34
N VAL A 98 15.93 -18.31 12.29
CA VAL A 98 16.75 -19.39 12.88
C VAL A 98 18.11 -19.49 12.17
N ASN A 99 18.11 -19.48 10.84
CA ASN A 99 19.35 -19.54 10.05
C ASN A 99 20.23 -18.30 10.26
N ARG A 100 19.64 -17.11 10.38
CA ARG A 100 20.39 -15.87 10.65
C ARG A 100 20.93 -15.84 12.09
N SER A 101 20.18 -16.37 13.06
CA SER A 101 20.63 -16.52 14.44
C SER A 101 21.77 -17.53 14.56
N ALA A 102 21.67 -18.66 13.88
CA ALA A 102 22.72 -19.68 13.83
C ALA A 102 24.01 -19.12 13.21
N ARG A 103 23.92 -18.43 12.07
CA ARG A 103 25.06 -17.77 11.42
C ARG A 103 25.74 -16.72 12.32
N ARG A 104 24.98 -16.00 13.16
CA ARG A 104 25.56 -15.04 14.14
C ARG A 104 26.40 -15.71 15.23
N VAL A 105 26.11 -16.98 15.55
CA VAL A 105 26.83 -17.76 16.56
C VAL A 105 27.87 -18.69 15.91
N GLY A 106 28.08 -18.58 14.60
CA GLY A 106 29.03 -19.42 13.85
C GLY A 106 28.53 -20.85 13.59
N LEU A 107 27.23 -21.10 13.76
CA LEU A 107 26.58 -22.37 13.45
C LEU A 107 25.99 -22.34 12.03
N GLU A 108 26.32 -23.35 11.24
CA GLU A 108 25.74 -23.56 9.93
C GLU A 108 24.56 -24.54 10.08
N VAL A 109 23.35 -24.10 9.69
CA VAL A 109 22.15 -24.95 9.72
C VAL A 109 22.13 -25.77 8.43
N PRO A 110 22.16 -27.11 8.49
CA PRO A 110 22.12 -27.95 7.29
C PRO A 110 20.86 -27.69 6.46
N GLU A 111 21.02 -27.51 5.15
CA GLU A 111 19.98 -27.17 4.16
C GLU A 111 18.99 -28.30 3.86
N MET A 112 18.51 -29.04 4.87
CA MET A 112 17.67 -30.23 4.68
C MET A 112 16.22 -29.93 4.22
N TYR A 113 15.81 -28.66 4.19
CA TYR A 113 14.45 -28.22 3.87
C TYR A 113 14.30 -27.41 2.57
N ALA A 114 15.40 -26.84 2.05
CA ALA A 114 15.35 -26.03 0.82
C ALA A 114 15.03 -26.89 -0.40
N GLU A 115 15.69 -28.05 -0.52
CA GLU A 115 15.48 -28.93 -1.67
C GLU A 115 14.07 -29.53 -1.78
N LYS A 116 13.32 -29.63 -0.69
CA LYS A 116 11.98 -30.24 -0.71
C LYS A 116 10.92 -29.26 -1.21
N ARG A 117 11.00 -27.98 -0.79
CA ARG A 117 10.05 -26.94 -1.21
C ARG A 117 10.19 -26.60 -2.67
N ASP A 118 11.41 -26.43 -3.16
CA ASP A 118 11.64 -26.13 -4.58
C ASP A 118 11.12 -27.26 -5.48
N LYS A 119 11.28 -28.52 -5.05
CA LYS A 119 10.75 -29.69 -5.76
C LYS A 119 9.22 -29.79 -5.68
N GLU A 120 8.59 -29.33 -4.61
CA GLU A 120 7.13 -29.31 -4.44
C GLU A 120 6.49 -28.17 -5.26
N GLU A 121 7.04 -26.96 -5.21
CA GLU A 121 6.58 -25.81 -5.98
C GLU A 121 6.71 -26.03 -7.50
N LEU A 122 7.81 -26.65 -7.95
CA LEU A 122 7.99 -27.05 -9.35
C LEU A 122 6.95 -28.09 -9.80
N LYS A 123 6.60 -29.04 -8.93
CA LYS A 123 5.57 -30.06 -9.22
C LYS A 123 4.18 -29.45 -9.32
N GLU A 124 3.83 -28.53 -8.43
CA GLU A 124 2.54 -27.83 -8.46
C GLU A 124 2.41 -26.92 -9.69
N ALA A 125 3.48 -26.22 -10.07
CA ALA A 125 3.50 -25.39 -11.26
C ALA A 125 3.34 -26.24 -12.54
N ALA A 126 4.02 -27.39 -12.62
CA ALA A 126 3.89 -28.32 -13.75
C ALA A 126 2.47 -28.91 -13.84
N ALA A 127 1.85 -29.26 -12.70
CA ALA A 127 0.49 -29.78 -12.66
C ALA A 127 -0.55 -28.77 -13.15
N LYS A 128 -0.42 -27.49 -12.74
CA LYS A 128 -1.29 -26.39 -13.21
C LYS A 128 -1.14 -26.17 -14.72
N TYR A 129 0.09 -26.15 -15.22
CA TYR A 129 0.35 -26.00 -16.65
C TYR A 129 -0.28 -27.14 -17.49
N LEU A 130 -0.17 -28.38 -17.02
CA LEU A 130 -0.77 -29.54 -17.68
C LEU A 130 -2.30 -29.51 -17.64
N ALA A 131 -2.90 -29.05 -16.53
CA ALA A 131 -4.35 -28.88 -16.42
C ALA A 131 -4.87 -27.79 -17.37
N ASP A 132 -4.19 -26.64 -17.43
CA ASP A 132 -4.56 -25.54 -18.33
C ASP A 132 -4.41 -25.93 -19.80
N LYS A 133 -3.38 -26.72 -20.14
CA LYS A 133 -3.19 -27.25 -21.50
C LYS A 133 -4.34 -28.19 -21.90
N ARG A 134 -4.72 -29.11 -21.02
CA ARG A 134 -5.85 -30.03 -21.25
C ARG A 134 -7.19 -29.28 -21.38
N ALA A 135 -7.40 -28.24 -20.58
CA ALA A 135 -8.61 -27.42 -20.65
C ALA A 135 -8.70 -26.65 -21.98
N LYS A 136 -7.57 -26.14 -22.48
CA LYS A 136 -7.49 -25.46 -23.78
C LYS A 136 -7.69 -26.41 -24.96
N GLU A 137 -7.13 -27.62 -24.89
CA GLU A 137 -7.32 -28.65 -25.92
C GLU A 137 -8.78 -29.13 -25.96
N ALA A 138 -9.44 -29.28 -24.80
CA ALA A 138 -10.86 -29.63 -24.73
C ALA A 138 -11.78 -28.51 -25.25
N ALA A 139 -11.40 -27.24 -25.07
CA ALA A 139 -12.16 -26.09 -25.58
C ALA A 139 -11.97 -25.83 -27.09
N MET A 140 -10.89 -26.33 -27.70
CA MET A 140 -10.65 -26.25 -29.16
C MET A 140 -11.17 -27.48 -29.92
N GLY A 141 -11.58 -28.54 -29.21
CA GLY A 141 -12.13 -29.77 -29.78
C GLY A 141 -13.66 -29.83 -29.87
N GLN A 142 -14.36 -28.73 -29.60
CA GLN A 142 -15.79 -28.52 -29.85
C GLN A 142 -15.95 -27.45 -30.94
#